data_AF-A0A9E6B0B7-F1
#
_entry.id   AF-A0A9E6B0B7-F1
#
_cell.length_a   1.000
_cell.length_b   1.000
_cell.length_c   1.000
_cell.angle_alpha   90.00
_cell.angle_beta   90.00
_cell.angle_gamma   90.00
#
_symmetry.space_group_name_H-M   'P 1'
#
loop_
_entity.id
_entity.type
_entity.pdbx_description
1 polymer ?
#
loop_
_entity_poly.entity_id
_entity_poly.type
_entity_poly.pdbx_seq_one_letter_code
_entity_poly.pdbx_strand_id
1 'polypeptide(L)'
;MINFLPKPIDKIIDTNILEELRTFPNQSTIEAILANSNKHQIWQLPSNKSYMLIENCPGNEPFIFLAGILNAEDVEAVIKLCPNGGFPMVYCPPIYHHLFIARNWDFNLRVQLTYKGLPLQENQEECDIRAIDNQELAKQSLWWQKMLDSYNSAEDFFTSEKAYVLVQDNKVISEGYIGYHGGKYGEISVITNPDYRNQEAGQKIATYVAAKCQEMGIKPVWSCHVHNKASLKTGIKAGFQIEKYYVQLVPEFGNLYSSKLEEWLKNNPPKTRNW
;
A
#
# COMPACT_ATOMS: atom_id res chain seq x y z
N MET A 1 -20.45 31.69 -7.69
CA MET A 1 -19.41 30.69 -7.36
C MET A 1 -20.10 29.37 -7.12
N ILE A 2 -19.99 28.44 -8.07
CA ILE A 2 -20.51 27.07 -7.88
C ILE A 2 -19.55 26.38 -6.91
N ASN A 3 -20.06 25.74 -5.86
CA ASN A 3 -19.23 25.03 -4.90
C ASN A 3 -18.61 23.80 -5.58
N PHE A 4 -17.32 23.87 -5.87
CA PHE A 4 -16.47 22.82 -6.45
C PHE A 4 -16.03 21.76 -5.43
N LEU A 5 -16.73 21.63 -4.30
CA LEU A 5 -16.28 20.80 -3.19
C LEU A 5 -16.85 19.39 -3.31
N PRO A 6 -16.02 18.35 -3.22
CA PRO A 6 -16.49 16.98 -3.14
C PRO A 6 -17.50 16.82 -1.98
N LYS A 7 -18.48 15.95 -2.19
CA LYS A 7 -19.52 15.67 -1.20
C LYS A 7 -19.17 14.39 -0.43
N PRO A 8 -19.07 14.42 0.91
CA PRO A 8 -18.82 13.21 1.67
C PRO A 8 -20.05 12.30 1.60
N ILE A 9 -19.81 10.99 1.50
CA ILE A 9 -20.86 9.97 1.47
C ILE A 9 -20.47 8.78 2.35
N ASP A 10 -21.46 8.06 2.86
CA ASP A 10 -21.21 6.93 3.77
C ASP A 10 -20.80 5.65 3.04
N LYS A 11 -21.28 5.46 1.80
CA LYS A 11 -21.05 4.28 0.98
C LYS A 11 -21.26 4.53 -0.51
N ILE A 12 -20.59 3.73 -1.34
CA ILE A 12 -20.83 3.66 -2.79
C ILE A 12 -21.87 2.58 -3.05
N ILE A 13 -22.95 2.92 -3.75
CA ILE A 13 -24.01 1.98 -4.17
C ILE A 13 -23.94 1.62 -5.66
N ASP A 14 -23.17 2.38 -6.45
CA ASP A 14 -22.97 2.12 -7.87
C ASP A 14 -22.13 0.85 -8.05
N THR A 15 -22.74 -0.19 -8.64
CA THR A 15 -22.09 -1.49 -8.83
C THR A 15 -20.93 -1.43 -9.84
N ASN A 16 -21.01 -0.57 -10.85
CA ASN A 16 -19.94 -0.43 -11.84
C ASN A 16 -18.69 0.18 -11.20
N ILE A 17 -18.88 1.16 -10.30
CA ILE A 17 -17.79 1.76 -9.54
C ILE A 17 -17.15 0.73 -8.60
N LEU A 18 -17.97 -0.08 -7.92
CA LEU A 18 -17.46 -1.16 -7.07
C LEU A 18 -16.70 -2.23 -7.87
N GLU A 19 -17.15 -2.56 -9.08
CA GLU A 19 -16.45 -3.48 -9.98
C GLU A 19 -15.12 -2.90 -10.48
N GLU A 20 -15.10 -1.61 -10.85
CA GLU A 20 -13.87 -0.91 -11.23
C GLU A 20 -12.84 -0.92 -10.09
N LEU A 21 -13.27 -0.59 -8.87
CA LEU A 21 -12.40 -0.59 -7.69
C LEU A 21 -11.78 -1.97 -7.42
N ARG A 22 -12.45 -3.08 -7.74
CA ARG A 22 -11.90 -4.44 -7.61
C ARG A 22 -10.74 -4.72 -8.57
N THR A 23 -10.58 -3.92 -9.62
CA THR A 23 -9.47 -4.07 -10.58
C THR A 23 -8.18 -3.41 -10.08
N PHE A 24 -8.29 -2.48 -9.13
CA PHE A 24 -7.16 -1.67 -8.65
C PHE A 24 -6.15 -2.52 -7.87
N PRO A 25 -4.90 -2.06 -7.75
CA PRO A 25 -3.94 -2.63 -6.78
C PRO A 25 -4.37 -2.31 -5.34
N ASN A 26 -3.69 -2.92 -4.36
CA ASN A 26 -3.88 -2.66 -2.93
C ASN A 26 -5.33 -2.91 -2.45
N GLN A 27 -5.91 -4.05 -2.86
CA GLN A 27 -7.28 -4.44 -2.48
C GLN A 27 -7.50 -4.52 -0.96
N SER A 28 -6.47 -4.84 -0.19
CA SER A 28 -6.49 -4.77 1.27
C SER A 28 -6.92 -3.40 1.80
N THR A 29 -6.34 -2.32 1.29
CA THR A 29 -6.70 -0.96 1.68
C THR A 29 -8.08 -0.57 1.18
N ILE A 30 -8.42 -0.89 -0.07
CA ILE A 30 -9.73 -0.56 -0.65
C ILE A 30 -10.87 -1.22 0.15
N GLU A 31 -10.76 -2.52 0.42
CA GLU A 31 -11.75 -3.27 1.18
C GLU A 31 -11.84 -2.77 2.63
N ALA A 32 -10.72 -2.34 3.23
CA ALA A 32 -10.74 -1.75 4.57
C ALA A 32 -11.51 -0.41 4.60
N ILE A 33 -11.32 0.45 3.60
CA ILE A 33 -12.06 1.71 3.45
C ILE A 33 -13.55 1.43 3.25
N LEU A 34 -13.90 0.50 2.36
CA LEU A 34 -15.30 0.15 2.06
C LEU A 34 -16.01 -0.50 3.25
N ALA A 35 -15.31 -1.28 4.07
CA ALA A 35 -15.87 -1.94 5.23
C ALA A 35 -16.01 -1.02 6.45
N ASN A 36 -15.16 0.02 6.58
CA ASN A 36 -15.13 0.88 7.76
C ASN A 36 -15.00 2.38 7.41
N SER A 37 -16.03 2.91 6.75
CA SER A 37 -16.09 4.33 6.36
C SER A 37 -16.12 5.30 7.55
N ASN A 38 -16.28 4.84 8.80
CA ASN A 38 -16.17 5.72 9.97
C ASN A 38 -14.73 6.13 10.29
N LYS A 39 -13.74 5.35 9.82
CA LYS A 39 -12.31 5.69 10.00
C LYS A 39 -11.69 6.29 8.76
N HIS A 40 -12.24 5.98 7.59
CA HIS A 40 -11.75 6.42 6.29
C HIS A 40 -12.73 7.40 5.66
N GLN A 41 -12.46 7.90 4.46
CA GLN A 41 -13.35 8.88 3.86
C GLN A 41 -13.74 8.47 2.44
N ILE A 42 -15.01 8.62 2.11
CA ILE A 42 -15.53 8.40 0.77
C ILE A 42 -16.21 9.69 0.32
N TRP A 43 -15.88 10.12 -0.89
CA TRP A 43 -16.37 11.37 -1.47
C TRP A 43 -16.92 11.11 -2.85
N GLN A 44 -18.06 11.73 -3.16
CA GLN A 44 -18.51 11.92 -4.54
C GLN A 44 -17.87 13.20 -5.07
N LEU A 45 -17.22 13.11 -6.23
CA LEU A 45 -16.52 14.23 -6.86
C LEU A 45 -17.49 15.16 -7.63
N PRO A 46 -17.09 16.41 -7.95
CA PRO A 46 -17.98 17.44 -8.50
C PRO A 46 -18.75 17.04 -9.77
N SER A 47 -18.17 16.21 -10.64
CA SER A 47 -18.84 15.72 -11.84
C SER A 47 -20.06 14.83 -11.55
N ASN A 48 -20.19 14.35 -10.31
CA ASN A 48 -21.14 13.34 -9.84
C ASN A 48 -21.03 11.97 -10.55
N LYS A 49 -20.00 11.77 -11.38
CA LYS A 49 -19.76 10.53 -12.13
C LYS A 49 -18.53 9.76 -11.64
N SER A 50 -17.88 10.26 -10.60
CA SER A 50 -16.66 9.71 -10.05
C SER A 50 -16.65 9.81 -8.52
N TYR A 51 -15.87 8.91 -7.92
CA TYR A 51 -15.78 8.73 -6.49
C TYR A 51 -14.32 8.69 -6.06
N MET A 52 -14.06 9.18 -4.86
CA MET A 52 -12.75 9.16 -4.23
C MET A 52 -12.83 8.46 -2.88
N LEU A 53 -11.98 7.46 -2.69
CA LEU A 53 -11.75 6.79 -1.42
C LEU A 53 -10.41 7.28 -0.87
N ILE A 54 -10.39 7.74 0.38
CA ILE A 54 -9.18 8.19 1.06
C ILE A 54 -8.95 7.34 2.30
N GLU A 55 -7.79 6.73 2.36
CA GLU A 55 -7.30 6.11 3.58
C GLU A 55 -6.86 7.19 4.57
N ASN A 56 -7.51 7.24 5.72
CA ASN A 56 -7.03 8.01 6.85
C ASN A 56 -5.79 7.32 7.48
N CYS A 57 -4.60 7.85 7.17
CA CYS A 57 -3.33 7.33 7.67
C CYS A 57 -2.63 8.38 8.56
N PRO A 58 -2.15 8.00 9.76
CA PRO A 58 -1.30 8.87 10.57
C PRO A 58 0.01 9.15 9.81
N GLY A 59 0.25 10.41 9.43
CA GLY A 59 1.50 10.82 8.75
C GLY A 59 1.34 11.61 7.46
N ASN A 60 0.11 11.98 7.06
CA ASN A 60 -0.18 12.76 5.85
C ASN A 60 0.24 12.11 4.52
N GLU A 61 0.35 10.78 4.46
CA GLU A 61 0.64 10.01 3.23
C GLU A 61 -0.55 9.10 2.83
N PRO A 62 -1.74 9.65 2.55
CA PRO A 62 -2.93 8.83 2.32
C PRO A 62 -2.87 8.09 0.99
N PHE A 63 -3.39 6.85 0.99
CA PHE A 63 -3.77 6.17 -0.25
C PHE A 63 -5.12 6.72 -0.73
N ILE A 64 -5.17 7.16 -2.00
CA ILE A 64 -6.35 7.77 -2.62
C ILE A 64 -6.72 6.96 -3.86
N PHE A 65 -7.94 6.42 -3.90
CA PHE A 65 -8.43 5.65 -5.04
C PHE A 65 -9.56 6.40 -5.72
N LEU A 66 -9.43 6.66 -7.03
CA LEU A 66 -10.40 7.38 -7.84
C LEU A 66 -11.00 6.45 -8.87
N ALA A 67 -12.32 6.29 -8.84
CA ALA A 67 -13.07 5.43 -9.76
C ALA A 67 -14.19 6.21 -10.45
N GLY A 68 -14.59 5.76 -11.63
CA GLY A 68 -15.62 6.38 -12.47
C GLY A 68 -15.07 7.29 -13.56
N ILE A 69 -15.91 8.21 -14.04
CA ILE A 69 -15.57 9.12 -15.14
C ILE A 69 -14.99 10.40 -14.57
N LEU A 70 -13.66 10.52 -14.60
CA LEU A 70 -12.93 11.69 -14.14
C LEU A 70 -12.85 12.76 -15.24
N ASN A 71 -12.98 14.02 -14.83
CA ASN A 71 -12.67 15.19 -15.65
C ASN A 71 -11.63 16.10 -14.97
N ALA A 72 -11.27 17.21 -15.61
CA ALA A 72 -10.31 18.16 -15.05
C ALA A 72 -10.78 18.77 -13.72
N GLU A 73 -12.08 19.02 -13.56
CA GLU A 73 -12.67 19.59 -12.34
C GLU A 73 -12.55 18.64 -11.15
N ASP A 74 -12.82 17.34 -11.36
CA ASP A 74 -12.64 16.29 -10.36
C ASP A 74 -11.19 16.24 -9.87
N VAL A 75 -10.23 16.30 -10.79
CA VAL A 75 -8.80 16.28 -10.46
C VAL A 75 -8.37 17.53 -9.67
N GLU A 76 -8.86 18.72 -10.03
CA GLU A 76 -8.64 19.93 -9.23
C GLU A 76 -9.15 19.78 -7.80
N ALA A 77 -10.33 19.17 -7.64
CA ALA A 77 -10.93 18.95 -6.33
C ALA A 77 -10.10 17.97 -5.49
N VAL A 78 -9.63 16.87 -6.09
CA VAL A 78 -8.72 15.91 -5.43
C VAL A 78 -7.45 16.60 -4.95
N ILE A 79 -6.80 17.40 -5.82
CA ILE A 79 -5.55 18.10 -5.50
C ILE A 79 -5.75 19.09 -4.35
N LYS A 80 -6.87 19.82 -4.32
CA LYS A 80 -7.18 20.77 -3.24
C LYS A 80 -7.48 20.10 -1.91
N LEU A 81 -8.00 18.87 -1.92
CA LEU A 81 -8.26 18.10 -0.70
C LEU A 81 -7.02 17.40 -0.15
N CYS A 82 -5.98 17.23 -0.97
CA CYS A 82 -4.72 16.71 -0.49
C CYS A 82 -4.14 17.68 0.55
N PRO A 83 -3.80 17.21 1.77
CA PRO A 83 -3.29 18.09 2.82
C PRO A 83 -2.00 18.78 2.36
N ASN A 84 -1.91 20.10 2.59
CA ASN A 84 -0.69 20.86 2.31
C ASN A 84 0.49 20.24 3.07
N GLY A 85 1.52 19.81 2.34
CA GLY A 85 2.70 19.16 2.91
C GLY A 85 2.58 17.64 3.13
N GLY A 86 1.47 17.02 2.71
CA GLY A 86 1.36 15.55 2.65
C GLY A 86 1.92 14.95 1.37
N PHE A 87 2.09 13.63 1.36
CA PHE A 87 2.51 12.85 0.19
C PHE A 87 1.41 11.86 -0.22
N PRO A 88 0.31 12.34 -0.83
CA PRO A 88 -0.79 11.50 -1.26
C PRO A 88 -0.35 10.55 -2.38
N MET A 89 -0.83 9.31 -2.30
CA MET A 89 -0.59 8.26 -3.29
C MET A 89 -1.90 8.00 -4.03
N VAL A 90 -2.03 8.54 -5.24
CA VAL A 90 -3.27 8.48 -6.04
C VAL A 90 -3.25 7.29 -7.01
N TYR A 91 -4.36 6.58 -7.07
CA TYR A 91 -4.61 5.45 -7.96
C TYR A 91 -5.88 5.74 -8.76
N CYS A 92 -5.76 5.71 -10.08
CA CYS A 92 -6.89 5.84 -11.00
C CYS A 92 -6.60 5.12 -12.32
N PRO A 93 -7.61 4.90 -13.18
CA PRO A 93 -7.41 4.29 -14.48
C PRO A 93 -6.38 5.05 -15.33
N PRO A 94 -5.51 4.36 -16.07
CA PRO A 94 -4.44 4.99 -16.85
C PRO A 94 -4.89 6.08 -17.83
N ILE A 95 -6.11 5.97 -18.34
CA ILE A 95 -6.70 6.98 -19.24
C ILE A 95 -6.75 8.38 -18.61
N TYR A 96 -6.76 8.50 -17.28
CA TYR A 96 -6.85 9.79 -16.57
C TYR A 96 -5.50 10.31 -16.04
N HIS A 97 -4.40 9.57 -16.19
CA HIS A 97 -3.08 9.99 -15.67
C HIS A 97 -2.64 11.33 -16.26
N HIS A 98 -2.96 11.59 -17.52
CA HIS A 98 -2.65 12.86 -18.20
C HIS A 98 -3.23 14.09 -17.48
N LEU A 99 -4.37 13.95 -16.78
CA LEU A 99 -4.99 15.05 -16.05
C LEU A 99 -4.16 15.48 -14.83
N PHE A 100 -3.47 14.54 -14.19
CA PHE A 100 -2.56 14.79 -13.07
C PHE A 100 -1.22 15.34 -13.56
N ILE A 101 -0.66 14.72 -14.60
CA ILE A 101 0.63 15.14 -15.19
C ILE A 101 0.56 16.59 -15.67
N ALA A 102 -0.55 17.02 -16.26
CA ALA A 102 -0.79 18.40 -16.67
C ALA A 102 -0.78 19.43 -15.50
N ARG A 103 -0.71 18.96 -14.25
CA ARG A 103 -0.73 19.75 -13.02
C ARG A 103 0.51 19.52 -12.15
N ASN A 104 1.64 19.14 -12.77
CA ASN A 104 2.91 18.90 -12.09
C ASN A 104 2.80 17.78 -11.03
N TRP A 105 2.03 16.74 -11.36
CA TRP A 105 2.14 15.46 -10.70
C TRP A 105 3.02 14.55 -11.52
N ASP A 106 3.61 13.59 -10.84
CA ASP A 106 4.44 12.56 -11.42
C ASP A 106 3.93 11.19 -10.96
N PHE A 107 4.70 10.14 -11.22
CA PHE A 107 4.34 8.79 -10.84
C PHE A 107 5.52 7.94 -10.38
N ASN A 108 5.16 6.96 -9.56
CA ASN A 108 5.98 5.83 -9.20
C ASN A 108 5.50 4.58 -9.92
N LEU A 109 6.46 3.84 -10.51
CA LEU A 109 6.21 2.48 -10.97
C LEU A 109 6.25 1.52 -9.78
N ARG A 110 5.20 0.73 -9.66
CA ARG A 110 4.98 -0.20 -8.55
C ARG A 110 4.72 -1.61 -9.08
N VAL A 111 4.93 -2.59 -8.23
CA VAL A 111 4.65 -4.00 -8.50
C VAL A 111 3.86 -4.60 -7.35
N GLN A 112 2.81 -5.33 -7.68
CA GLN A 112 2.04 -6.15 -6.75
C GLN A 112 2.42 -7.61 -6.94
N LEU A 113 2.68 -8.29 -5.82
CA LEU A 113 2.95 -9.72 -5.77
C LEU A 113 1.82 -10.44 -5.04
N THR A 114 1.58 -11.69 -5.44
CA THR A 114 0.66 -12.58 -4.75
C THR A 114 1.38 -13.84 -4.30
N TYR A 115 1.05 -14.30 -3.11
CA TYR A 115 1.63 -15.51 -2.58
C TYR A 115 1.13 -16.75 -3.33
N LYS A 116 2.06 -17.62 -3.72
CA LYS A 116 1.76 -18.92 -4.35
C LYS A 116 2.11 -20.10 -3.46
N GLY A 117 2.61 -19.84 -2.26
CA GLY A 117 3.06 -20.87 -1.35
C GLY A 117 4.54 -21.17 -1.51
N LEU A 118 5.20 -21.28 -0.38
CA LEU A 118 6.35 -22.15 -0.19
C LEU A 118 6.03 -23.09 0.98
N PRO A 119 6.64 -24.28 1.03
CA PRO A 119 6.65 -25.03 2.27
C PRO A 119 7.27 -24.15 3.36
N LEU A 120 6.64 -24.12 4.54
CA LEU A 120 7.29 -23.56 5.73
C LEU A 120 8.59 -24.35 5.96
N GLN A 121 9.71 -23.64 6.03
CA GLN A 121 10.96 -24.25 6.46
C GLN A 121 10.90 -24.40 7.98
N GLU A 122 11.37 -25.53 8.50
CA GLU A 122 11.53 -25.72 9.94
C GLU A 122 12.44 -24.65 10.51
N ASN A 123 12.14 -24.20 11.74
CA ASN A 123 12.98 -23.26 12.45
C ASN A 123 14.40 -23.84 12.54
N GLN A 124 15.38 -23.09 12.04
CA GLN A 124 16.77 -23.40 12.32
C GLN A 124 17.03 -23.07 13.79
N GLU A 125 17.74 -23.94 14.52
CA GLU A 125 17.94 -23.86 15.97
C GLU A 125 18.49 -22.50 16.47
N GLU A 126 19.09 -21.69 15.59
CA GLU A 126 19.68 -20.38 15.90
C GLU A 126 18.72 -19.18 15.79
N CYS A 127 17.50 -19.34 15.26
CA CYS A 127 16.54 -18.23 15.13
C CYS A 127 15.13 -18.63 15.55
N ASP A 128 14.46 -17.74 16.28
CA ASP A 128 13.11 -17.95 16.79
C ASP A 128 12.14 -16.89 16.24
N ILE A 129 10.92 -17.27 15.89
CA ILE A 129 9.88 -16.34 15.43
C ILE A 129 8.82 -16.21 16.52
N ARG A 130 8.57 -14.97 16.96
CA ARG A 130 7.63 -14.66 18.04
C ARG A 130 6.58 -13.66 17.58
N ALA A 131 5.36 -13.79 18.10
CA ALA A 131 4.38 -12.72 18.00
C ALA A 131 4.84 -11.51 18.84
N ILE A 132 4.52 -10.30 18.39
CA ILE A 132 4.71 -9.09 19.19
C ILE A 132 3.47 -8.92 20.09
N ASP A 133 3.56 -9.45 21.31
CA ASP A 133 2.46 -9.52 22.28
C ASP A 133 2.64 -8.58 23.49
N ASN A 134 3.77 -7.86 23.56
CA ASN A 134 4.07 -6.96 24.66
C ASN A 134 4.95 -5.79 24.23
N GLN A 135 4.97 -4.76 25.09
CA GLN A 135 5.68 -3.51 24.83
C GLN A 135 7.20 -3.65 24.85
N GLU A 136 7.78 -4.54 25.65
CA GLU A 136 9.24 -4.72 25.72
C GLU A 136 9.80 -5.28 24.41
N LEU A 137 9.12 -6.29 23.85
CA LEU A 137 9.49 -6.86 22.56
C LEU A 137 9.24 -5.88 21.41
N ALA A 138 8.10 -5.17 21.44
CA ALA A 138 7.80 -4.16 20.44
C ALA A 138 8.86 -3.05 20.39
N LYS A 139 9.32 -2.53 21.53
CA LYS A 139 10.33 -1.46 21.56
C LYS A 139 11.68 -1.83 20.93
N GLN A 140 11.96 -3.11 20.72
CA GLN A 140 13.14 -3.58 19.99
C GLN A 140 12.97 -3.53 18.46
N SER A 141 11.74 -3.37 18.00
CA SER A 141 11.36 -3.35 16.58
C SER A 141 11.53 -1.94 16.00
N LEU A 142 12.00 -1.81 14.76
CA LEU A 142 12.21 -0.54 14.07
C LEU A 142 10.90 0.20 13.78
N TRP A 143 9.81 -0.53 13.53
CA TRP A 143 8.52 0.06 13.13
C TRP A 143 7.48 0.12 14.24
N TRP A 144 7.83 -0.18 15.49
CA TRP A 144 6.84 -0.35 16.56
C TRP A 144 5.90 0.83 16.77
N GLN A 145 6.41 2.06 16.81
CA GLN A 145 5.57 3.26 17.02
C GLN A 145 4.63 3.48 15.83
N LYS A 146 5.17 3.39 14.61
CA LYS A 146 4.39 3.51 13.37
C LYS A 146 3.28 2.46 13.30
N MET A 147 3.58 1.22 13.69
CA MET A 147 2.59 0.15 13.71
C MET A 147 1.56 0.38 14.80
N LEU A 148 1.97 0.79 16.01
CA LEU A 148 1.06 1.10 17.11
C LEU A 148 0.06 2.20 16.75
N ASP A 149 0.51 3.26 16.06
CA ASP A 149 -0.32 4.39 15.64
C ASP A 149 -1.40 4.00 14.60
N SER A 150 -1.25 2.83 13.95
CA SER A 150 -2.23 2.29 12.99
C SER A 150 -3.37 1.49 13.64
N TYR A 151 -3.33 1.27 14.95
CA TYR A 151 -4.34 0.54 15.74
C TYR A 151 -5.14 1.51 16.61
N ASN A 152 -6.33 1.10 17.08
CA ASN A 152 -7.11 1.96 17.98
C ASN A 152 -6.48 2.11 19.35
N SER A 153 -5.75 1.08 19.78
CA SER A 153 -5.18 0.96 21.11
C SER A 153 -3.94 0.06 21.07
N ALA A 154 -3.10 0.17 22.09
CA ALA A 154 -1.97 -0.75 22.26
C ALA A 154 -2.43 -2.19 22.52
N GLU A 155 -3.54 -2.38 23.22
CA GLU A 155 -4.14 -3.68 23.46
C GLU A 155 -4.59 -4.35 22.16
N ASP A 156 -5.25 -3.59 21.27
CA ASP A 156 -5.62 -4.06 19.93
C ASP A 156 -4.39 -4.51 19.15
N PHE A 157 -3.27 -3.79 19.25
CA PHE A 157 -2.02 -4.14 18.57
C PHE A 157 -1.46 -5.47 19.08
N PHE A 158 -1.26 -5.60 20.40
CA PHE A 158 -0.63 -6.77 21.02
C PHE A 158 -1.47 -8.05 20.95
N THR A 159 -2.80 -7.92 20.85
CA THR A 159 -3.71 -9.06 20.75
C THR A 159 -4.06 -9.45 19.30
N SER A 160 -3.57 -8.70 18.31
CA SER A 160 -4.04 -8.83 16.92
C SER A 160 -3.57 -10.06 16.15
N GLU A 161 -2.56 -10.78 16.66
CA GLU A 161 -1.85 -11.85 15.93
C GLU A 161 -1.36 -11.43 14.53
N LYS A 162 -1.08 -10.14 14.31
CA LYS A 162 -0.69 -9.59 12.99
C LYS A 162 0.73 -9.06 12.92
N ALA A 163 1.50 -9.19 14.00
CA ALA A 163 2.83 -8.64 14.11
C ALA A 163 3.78 -9.70 14.67
N TYR A 164 4.89 -9.92 13.99
CA TYR A 164 5.87 -10.96 14.31
C TYR A 164 7.29 -10.46 14.18
N VAL A 165 8.19 -11.02 14.97
CA VAL A 165 9.63 -10.76 14.93
C VAL A 165 10.41 -12.03 14.78
N LEU A 166 11.52 -11.96 14.04
CA LEU A 166 12.58 -12.95 14.02
C LEU A 166 13.65 -12.50 15.02
N VAL A 167 13.97 -13.38 15.97
CA VAL A 167 14.90 -13.15 17.07
C VAL A 167 16.10 -14.08 16.93
N GLN A 168 17.29 -13.50 17.06
CA GLN A 168 18.57 -14.21 17.13
C GLN A 168 19.38 -13.64 18.29
N ASP A 169 19.93 -14.48 19.16
CA ASP A 169 20.70 -14.07 20.35
C ASP A 169 19.99 -13.01 21.21
N ASN A 170 18.68 -13.21 21.45
CA ASN A 170 17.79 -12.28 22.17
C ASN A 170 17.66 -10.88 21.55
N LYS A 171 17.96 -10.72 20.26
CA LYS A 171 17.78 -9.47 19.52
C LYS A 171 16.80 -9.65 18.37
N VAL A 172 15.93 -8.66 18.18
CA VAL A 172 15.08 -8.58 16.98
C VAL A 172 15.95 -8.24 15.77
N ILE A 173 16.01 -9.16 14.81
CA ILE A 173 16.79 -9.01 13.58
C ILE A 173 15.92 -8.68 12.36
N SER A 174 14.65 -9.07 12.39
CA SER A 174 13.67 -8.73 11.36
C SER A 174 12.26 -8.71 11.93
N GLU A 175 11.40 -7.89 11.35
CA GLU A 175 9.99 -7.76 11.69
C GLU A 175 9.13 -8.02 10.47
N GLY A 176 7.95 -8.60 10.68
CA GLY A 176 6.95 -8.84 9.66
C GLY A 176 5.56 -8.57 10.19
N TYR A 177 4.74 -7.93 9.35
CA TYR A 177 3.42 -7.46 9.71
C TYR A 177 2.40 -7.82 8.64
N ILE A 178 1.20 -8.17 9.08
CA ILE A 178 -0.02 -8.20 8.26
C ILE A 178 -0.65 -6.80 8.39
N GLY A 179 -0.12 -5.86 7.62
CA GLY A 179 -0.67 -4.52 7.50
C GLY A 179 -2.01 -4.54 6.76
N TYR A 180 -2.80 -3.46 6.94
CA TYR A 180 -4.07 -3.20 6.26
C TYR A 180 -4.92 -4.46 6.03
N HIS A 181 -5.74 -4.82 7.01
CA HIS A 181 -6.64 -5.95 6.87
C HIS A 181 -8.02 -5.49 6.39
N GLY A 182 -8.34 -5.77 5.13
CA GLY A 182 -9.62 -5.45 4.51
C GLY A 182 -10.16 -6.62 3.70
N GLY A 183 -11.41 -7.01 3.99
CA GLY A 183 -12.05 -8.15 3.33
C GLY A 183 -11.25 -9.44 3.53
N LYS A 184 -10.75 -10.00 2.43
CA LYS A 184 -9.95 -11.24 2.41
C LYS A 184 -8.46 -11.01 2.17
N TYR A 185 -7.97 -9.78 2.20
CA TYR A 185 -6.59 -9.44 1.85
C TYR A 185 -5.82 -8.88 3.05
N GLY A 186 -4.52 -9.19 3.11
CA GLY A 186 -3.59 -8.61 4.09
C GLY A 186 -2.30 -8.19 3.39
N GLU A 187 -1.90 -6.94 3.57
CA GLU A 187 -0.66 -6.41 2.99
C GLU A 187 0.53 -6.79 3.86
N ILE A 188 1.49 -7.49 3.29
CA ILE A 188 2.68 -7.93 4.01
C ILE A 188 3.71 -6.81 4.00
N SER A 189 4.10 -6.39 5.20
CA SER A 189 5.15 -5.40 5.41
C SER A 189 6.30 -6.03 6.18
N VAL A 190 7.52 -5.86 5.70
CA VAL A 190 8.72 -6.46 6.31
C VAL A 190 9.83 -5.42 6.38
N ILE A 191 10.51 -5.40 7.52
CA ILE A 191 11.76 -4.67 7.69
C ILE A 191 12.80 -5.58 8.36
N THR A 192 14.04 -5.47 7.91
CA THR A 192 15.18 -6.17 8.50
C THR A 192 16.14 -5.13 9.04
N ASN A 193 16.60 -5.36 10.27
CA ASN A 193 17.61 -4.54 10.91
C ASN A 193 18.82 -4.38 9.97
N PRO A 194 19.30 -3.15 9.69
CA PRO A 194 20.44 -2.90 8.80
C PRO A 194 21.64 -3.82 9.02
N ASP A 195 21.95 -4.13 10.28
CA ASP A 195 23.11 -4.94 10.68
C ASP A 195 22.95 -6.44 10.34
N TYR A 196 21.71 -6.88 10.05
CA TYR A 196 21.34 -8.27 9.79
C TYR A 196 20.80 -8.49 8.36
N ARG A 197 20.97 -7.50 7.47
CA ARG A 197 20.57 -7.63 6.05
C ARG A 197 21.45 -8.64 5.31
N ASN A 198 20.91 -9.16 4.21
CA ASN A 198 21.55 -10.18 3.36
C ASN A 198 21.75 -11.56 4.02
N GLN A 199 21.16 -11.80 5.19
CA GLN A 199 21.22 -13.08 5.91
C GLN A 199 19.87 -13.84 5.85
N GLU A 200 19.06 -13.58 4.83
CA GLU A 200 17.75 -14.22 4.61
C GLU A 200 16.69 -13.98 5.70
N ALA A 201 17.00 -13.20 6.75
CA ALA A 201 16.09 -12.85 7.84
C ALA A 201 14.74 -12.30 7.34
N GLY A 202 14.78 -11.35 6.39
CA GLY A 202 13.59 -10.79 5.76
C GLY A 202 12.76 -11.82 4.98
N GLN A 203 13.40 -12.81 4.34
CA GLN A 203 12.69 -13.89 3.66
C GLN A 203 12.02 -14.82 4.67
N LYS A 204 12.73 -15.23 5.74
CA LYS A 204 12.20 -16.12 6.78
C LYS A 204 10.94 -15.54 7.41
N ILE A 205 11.00 -14.28 7.86
CA ILE A 205 9.84 -13.63 8.47
C ILE A 205 8.71 -13.41 7.45
N ALA A 206 9.01 -13.04 6.20
CA ALA A 206 8.01 -12.88 5.15
C ALA A 206 7.23 -14.17 4.86
N THR A 207 7.94 -15.31 4.73
CA THR A 207 7.32 -16.62 4.51
C THR A 207 6.42 -17.01 5.68
N TYR A 208 6.90 -16.80 6.91
CA TYR A 208 6.12 -17.10 8.11
C TYR A 208 4.83 -16.28 8.17
N VAL A 209 4.91 -14.96 7.97
CA VAL A 209 3.73 -14.08 8.01
C VAL A 209 2.76 -14.43 6.88
N ALA A 210 3.25 -14.75 5.68
CA ALA A 210 2.41 -15.19 4.57
C ALA A 210 1.65 -16.49 4.88
N ALA A 211 2.30 -17.46 5.55
CA ALA A 211 1.63 -18.68 6.01
C ALA A 211 0.59 -18.39 7.10
N LYS A 212 0.88 -17.49 8.04
CA LYS A 212 -0.10 -17.05 9.05
C LYS A 212 -1.33 -16.41 8.42
N CYS A 213 -1.17 -15.59 7.38
CA CYS A 213 -2.32 -15.12 6.59
C CYS A 213 -3.16 -16.29 6.06
N GLN A 214 -2.55 -17.32 5.50
CA GLN A 214 -3.30 -18.48 4.98
C GLN A 214 -4.04 -19.25 6.06
N GLU A 215 -3.42 -19.46 7.23
CA GLU A 215 -4.07 -20.08 8.40
C GLU A 215 -5.32 -19.29 8.84
N MET A 216 -5.26 -17.95 8.73
CA MET A 216 -6.38 -17.06 9.04
C MET A 216 -7.41 -16.91 7.90
N GLY A 217 -7.22 -17.59 6.76
CA GLY A 217 -8.08 -17.44 5.58
C GLY A 217 -7.89 -16.11 4.83
N ILE A 218 -6.79 -15.40 5.09
CA ILE A 218 -6.41 -14.13 4.46
C ILE A 218 -5.49 -14.42 3.27
N LYS A 219 -5.70 -13.73 2.15
CA LYS A 219 -4.81 -13.73 0.99
C LYS A 219 -3.69 -12.71 1.21
N PRO A 220 -2.44 -13.14 1.46
CA PRO A 220 -1.31 -12.22 1.59
C PRO A 220 -0.98 -11.60 0.23
N VAL A 221 -0.81 -10.28 0.24
CA VAL A 221 -0.40 -9.45 -0.91
C VAL A 221 0.83 -8.63 -0.52
N TRP A 222 1.65 -8.28 -1.51
CA TRP A 222 2.87 -7.50 -1.30
C TRP A 222 3.01 -6.44 -2.37
N SER A 223 3.28 -5.21 -1.98
CA SER A 223 3.29 -4.04 -2.84
C SER A 223 4.57 -3.24 -2.63
N CYS A 224 5.36 -3.03 -3.69
CA CYS A 224 6.59 -2.24 -3.57
C CYS A 224 6.92 -1.44 -4.84
N HIS A 225 7.85 -0.49 -4.72
CA HIS A 225 8.44 0.19 -5.88
C HIS A 225 9.24 -0.80 -6.73
N VAL A 226 9.13 -0.72 -8.05
CA VAL A 226 9.89 -1.59 -8.96
C VAL A 226 11.41 -1.45 -8.80
N HIS A 227 11.87 -0.27 -8.35
CA HIS A 227 13.28 0.00 -8.10
C HIS A 227 13.75 -0.46 -6.71
N ASN A 228 12.83 -0.82 -5.81
CA ASN A 228 13.19 -1.46 -4.53
C ASN A 228 13.50 -2.94 -4.78
N LYS A 229 14.65 -3.20 -5.42
CA LYS A 229 15.12 -4.54 -5.77
C LYS A 229 15.23 -5.45 -4.55
N ALA A 230 15.55 -4.89 -3.38
CA ALA A 230 15.63 -5.65 -2.14
C ALA A 230 14.25 -6.19 -1.72
N SER A 231 13.23 -5.32 -1.63
CA SER A 231 11.87 -5.73 -1.30
C SER A 231 11.29 -6.73 -2.31
N LEU A 232 11.47 -6.46 -3.61
CA LEU A 232 11.02 -7.36 -4.68
C LEU A 232 11.68 -8.75 -4.58
N LYS A 233 13.01 -8.79 -4.37
CA LYS A 233 13.75 -10.05 -4.22
C LYS A 233 13.32 -10.81 -2.97
N THR A 234 13.10 -10.12 -1.84
CA THR A 234 12.59 -10.74 -0.61
C THR A 234 11.22 -11.37 -0.82
N GLY A 235 10.27 -10.64 -1.41
CA GLY A 235 8.93 -11.17 -1.70
C GLY A 235 8.98 -12.41 -2.61
N ILE A 236 9.75 -12.37 -3.70
CA ILE A 236 9.89 -13.53 -4.61
C ILE A 236 10.50 -14.73 -3.89
N LYS A 237 11.59 -14.52 -3.12
CA LYS A 237 12.22 -15.58 -2.32
C LYS A 237 11.28 -16.13 -1.24
N ALA A 238 10.36 -15.32 -0.74
CA ALA A 238 9.36 -15.72 0.23
C ALA A 238 8.14 -16.42 -0.40
N GLY A 239 8.16 -16.73 -1.70
CA GLY A 239 7.09 -17.51 -2.35
C GLY A 239 6.01 -16.68 -3.05
N PHE A 240 6.23 -15.37 -3.18
CA PHE A 240 5.36 -14.52 -3.96
C PHE A 240 5.75 -14.53 -5.44
N GLN A 241 4.76 -14.29 -6.30
CA GLN A 241 4.97 -14.09 -7.73
C GLN A 241 4.41 -12.75 -8.15
N ILE A 242 5.03 -12.14 -9.16
CA ILE A 242 4.57 -10.90 -9.77
C ILE A 242 3.17 -11.14 -10.35
N GLU A 243 2.19 -10.40 -9.85
CA GLU A 243 0.82 -10.42 -10.38
C GLU A 243 0.64 -9.33 -11.43
N LYS A 244 1.05 -8.09 -11.11
CA LYS A 244 0.93 -6.95 -12.01
C LYS A 244 1.87 -5.81 -11.66
N TYR A 245 2.21 -5.03 -12.68
CA TYR A 245 2.80 -3.70 -12.53
C TYR A 245 1.70 -2.66 -12.61
N TYR A 246 1.85 -1.57 -11.87
CA TYR A 246 0.88 -0.48 -11.87
C TYR A 246 1.56 0.85 -11.56
N VAL A 247 0.80 1.92 -11.79
CA VAL A 247 1.23 3.31 -11.57
C VAL A 247 0.59 3.84 -10.30
N GLN A 248 1.39 4.52 -9.48
CA GLN A 248 0.96 5.31 -8.35
C GLN A 248 1.31 6.77 -8.66
N LEU A 249 0.30 7.63 -8.78
CA LEU A 249 0.49 9.07 -9.00
C LEU A 249 0.86 9.75 -7.69
N VAL A 250 1.82 10.67 -7.75
CA VAL A 250 2.34 11.41 -6.60
C VAL A 250 2.64 12.86 -7.00
N PRO A 251 2.63 13.83 -6.06
CA PRO A 251 3.10 15.18 -6.37
C PRO A 251 4.58 15.19 -6.76
N GLU A 252 4.98 16.06 -7.71
CA GLU A 252 6.36 16.14 -8.24
C GLU A 252 7.43 16.28 -7.13
N PHE A 253 7.13 17.02 -6.07
CA PHE A 253 8.05 17.25 -4.94
C PHE A 253 8.42 16.01 -4.11
N GLY A 254 7.76 14.87 -4.30
CA GLY A 254 8.19 13.61 -3.65
C GLY A 254 8.59 12.52 -4.63
N ASN A 255 8.94 12.87 -5.87
CA ASN A 255 9.60 11.93 -6.76
C ASN A 255 11.12 12.08 -6.68
N LEU A 256 11.82 11.00 -6.32
CA LEU A 256 13.30 10.96 -6.28
C LEU A 256 13.95 11.02 -7.69
N TYR A 257 13.14 10.94 -8.76
CA TYR A 257 13.62 10.65 -10.12
C TYR A 257 13.00 11.48 -11.26
N SER A 258 12.14 12.48 -10.99
CA SER A 258 11.29 13.15 -12.01
C SER A 258 12.07 13.68 -13.22
N SER A 259 13.18 14.39 -12.97
CA SER A 259 13.92 15.07 -14.04
C SER A 259 14.48 14.15 -15.13
N LYS A 260 14.92 12.93 -14.77
CA LYS A 260 15.55 12.00 -15.75
C LYS A 260 14.53 11.23 -16.59
N LEU A 261 13.34 10.95 -16.04
CA LEU A 261 12.30 10.23 -16.76
C LEU A 261 11.56 11.16 -17.73
N GLU A 262 11.33 12.42 -17.34
CA GLU A 262 10.81 13.43 -18.26
C GLU A 262 11.73 13.62 -19.47
N GLU A 263 13.04 13.71 -19.25
CA GLU A 263 14.01 13.82 -20.33
C GLU A 263 13.96 12.58 -21.25
N TRP A 264 13.83 11.39 -20.67
CA TRP A 264 13.69 10.16 -21.45
C TRP A 264 12.38 10.13 -22.26
N LEU A 265 11.24 10.53 -21.70
CA LEU A 265 9.94 10.57 -22.40
C LEU A 265 9.92 11.62 -23.52
N LYS A 266 10.51 12.80 -23.29
CA LYS A 266 10.70 13.83 -24.33
C LYS A 266 11.52 13.28 -25.50
N ASN A 267 12.54 12.47 -25.20
CA ASN A 267 13.41 11.85 -26.19
C ASN A 267 12.84 10.57 -26.82
N ASN A 268 11.76 10.00 -26.25
CA ASN A 268 11.17 8.73 -26.69
C ASN A 268 9.63 8.81 -26.68
N PRO A 269 9.00 9.69 -27.49
CA PRO A 269 7.55 9.83 -27.52
C PRO A 269 6.88 8.51 -27.96
N PRO A 270 5.74 8.14 -27.34
CA PRO A 270 5.01 6.94 -27.75
C PRO A 270 4.57 7.07 -29.21
N LYS A 271 4.86 6.05 -30.01
CA LYS A 271 4.36 5.98 -31.39
C LYS A 271 2.84 5.89 -31.34
N THR A 272 2.17 6.93 -31.80
CA THR A 272 0.71 6.97 -31.93
C THR A 272 0.26 5.81 -32.81
N ARG A 273 -0.46 4.83 -32.22
CA ARG A 273 -1.30 3.95 -33.01
C ARG A 273 -2.54 4.76 -33.38
N ASN A 274 -2.66 5.08 -34.67
CA ASN A 274 -3.90 5.59 -35.23
C ASN A 274 -4.94 4.46 -35.12
N TRP A 275 -6.03 4.73 -34.39
CA TRP A 275 -7.25 3.93 -34.43
C TRP A 275 -8.16 4.50 -35.52
#